data_AF-A0A535I1A9-F1
#
_entry.id   AF-A0A535I1A9-F1
#
_cell.length_a   1.000
_cell.length_b   1.000
_cell.length_c   1.000
_cell.angle_alpha   90.00
_cell.angle_beta   90.00
_cell.angle_gamma   90.00
#
_symmetry.space_group_name_H-M   'P 1'
#
loop_
_entity.id
_entity.type
_entity.pdbx_description
1 polymer ?
#
loop_
_entity_poly.entity_id
_entity_poly.type
_entity_poly.pdbx_seq_one_letter_code
_entity_poly.pdbx_strand_id
1 'polypeptide(L)'
;MNRSFVAANARELTRMRAVVSRLSDRELGSMINEYWSGAGVLGHIAFWDGRALYLARKLERGESFTASEDEPGDVDWINDSSRPLIHAIPPRALAELAVSIAEATDELVASLPDEVLAGLDETSPLNPVRANHRGEHLDEIEAAVRPRI
;
A
#
# COMPACT_ATOMS: atom_id res chain seq x y z
N MET A 1 1.90 24.01 3.31
CA MET A 1 1.41 22.95 2.40
C MET A 1 0.18 22.29 3.02
N ASN A 2 -0.81 21.84 2.24
CA ASN A 2 -1.96 21.10 2.78
C ASN A 2 -1.57 19.63 3.01
N ARG A 3 -1.27 19.25 4.26
CA ARG A 3 -0.94 17.87 4.66
C ARG A 3 -2.19 17.00 4.86
N SER A 4 -3.27 17.25 4.11
CA SER A 4 -4.52 16.48 4.21
C SER A 4 -4.33 14.99 3.93
N PHE A 5 -3.36 14.64 3.09
CA PHE A 5 -2.99 13.26 2.80
C PHE A 5 -2.55 12.49 4.07
N VAL A 6 -1.94 13.16 5.06
CA VAL A 6 -1.52 12.52 6.32
C VAL A 6 -2.74 11.97 7.06
N ALA A 7 -3.80 12.77 7.17
CA ALA A 7 -5.04 12.35 7.82
C ALA A 7 -5.77 11.27 7.00
N ALA A 8 -5.76 11.37 5.67
CA ALA A 8 -6.36 10.36 4.80
C ALA A 8 -5.64 9.00 4.90
N ASN A 9 -4.31 9.00 4.81
CA ASN A 9 -3.48 7.80 4.92
C ASN A 9 -3.64 7.15 6.29
N ALA A 10 -3.63 7.94 7.37
CA ALA A 10 -3.84 7.45 8.73
C ALA A 10 -5.22 6.80 8.92
N ARG A 11 -6.27 7.32 8.26
CA ARG A 11 -7.61 6.73 8.27
C ARG A 11 -7.61 5.33 7.64
N GLU A 12 -7.04 5.20 6.45
CA GLU A 12 -6.99 3.91 5.75
C GLU A 12 -6.02 2.93 6.41
N LEU A 13 -4.92 3.40 7.01
CA LEU A 13 -4.05 2.57 7.83
C LEU A 13 -4.78 2.03 9.07
N THR A 14 -5.58 2.87 9.74
CA THR A 14 -6.42 2.42 10.85
C THR A 14 -7.44 1.37 10.41
N ARG A 15 -8.07 1.58 9.25
CA ARG A 15 -8.99 0.60 8.65
C ARG A 15 -8.27 -0.70 8.29
N MET A 16 -7.09 -0.63 7.69
CA MET A 16 -6.25 -1.78 7.35
C MET A 16 -5.92 -2.61 8.60
N ARG A 17 -5.49 -1.98 9.69
CA ARG A 17 -5.27 -2.67 10.98
C ARG A 17 -6.54 -3.37 11.47
N ALA A 18 -7.70 -2.73 11.35
CA ALA A 18 -8.98 -3.32 11.75
C ALA A 18 -9.36 -4.53 10.89
N VAL A 19 -9.16 -4.47 9.57
CA VAL A 19 -9.36 -5.60 8.65
C VAL A 19 -8.44 -6.76 9.04
N VAL A 20 -7.14 -6.52 9.19
CA VAL A 20 -6.16 -7.54 9.55
C VAL A 20 -6.50 -8.18 10.89
N SER A 21 -6.86 -7.39 11.91
CA SER A 21 -7.22 -7.91 13.23
C SER A 21 -8.52 -8.72 13.24
N ARG A 22 -9.47 -8.41 12.35
CA ARG A 22 -10.80 -9.03 12.35
C ARG A 22 -10.85 -10.35 11.58
N LEU A 23 -10.14 -10.44 10.45
CA LEU A 23 -10.17 -11.62 9.59
C LEU A 23 -9.36 -12.77 10.19
N SER A 24 -9.89 -13.98 10.11
CA SER A 24 -9.16 -15.21 10.43
C SER A 24 -8.11 -15.53 9.37
N ASP A 25 -7.14 -16.38 9.71
CA ASP A 25 -6.09 -16.81 8.76
C ASP A 25 -6.67 -17.52 7.53
N ARG A 26 -7.80 -18.23 7.71
CA ARG A 26 -8.53 -18.87 6.61
C ARG A 26 -9.15 -17.83 5.68
N GLU A 27 -9.78 -16.79 6.23
CA GLU A 27 -10.37 -15.71 5.42
C GLU A 27 -9.28 -14.91 4.70
N LEU A 28 -8.17 -14.61 5.36
CA LEU A 28 -6.99 -13.99 4.75
C LEU A 28 -6.42 -14.85 3.62
N GLY A 29 -6.35 -16.17 3.81
CA GLY A 29 -5.85 -17.09 2.78
C GLY A 29 -6.83 -17.40 1.64
N SER A 30 -8.09 -16.98 1.74
CA SER A 30 -9.11 -17.27 0.73
C SER A 30 -8.94 -16.37 -0.49
N MET A 31 -9.08 -16.95 -1.68
CA MET A 31 -9.11 -16.19 -2.95
C MET A 31 -10.32 -15.27 -2.96
N ILE A 32 -10.08 -13.99 -3.30
CA ILE A 32 -11.15 -12.98 -3.40
C ILE A 32 -11.39 -12.54 -4.85
N ASN A 33 -10.46 -12.87 -5.75
CA ASN A 33 -10.61 -12.80 -7.20
C ASN A 33 -9.78 -13.94 -7.85
N GLU A 34 -9.63 -13.93 -9.17
CA GLU A 34 -8.89 -14.97 -9.91
C GLU A 34 -7.40 -15.05 -9.55
N TYR A 35 -6.82 -13.95 -9.05
CA TYR A 35 -5.36 -13.78 -8.92
C TYR A 35 -4.88 -13.67 -7.47
N TRP A 36 -5.71 -13.13 -6.57
CA TRP A 36 -5.31 -12.73 -5.24
C TRP A 36 -6.22 -13.31 -4.14
N SER A 37 -5.57 -13.71 -3.05
CA SER A 37 -6.20 -13.93 -1.76
C SER A 37 -6.35 -12.62 -1.01
N GLY A 38 -7.12 -12.60 0.08
CA GLY A 38 -7.22 -11.40 0.93
C GLY A 38 -5.85 -10.92 1.43
N ALA A 39 -5.00 -11.85 1.87
CA ALA A 39 -3.60 -11.58 2.22
C ALA A 39 -2.78 -11.17 1.00
N GLY A 40 -3.02 -11.78 -0.16
CA GLY A 40 -2.36 -11.42 -1.41
C GLY A 40 -2.60 -9.95 -1.80
N VAL A 41 -3.83 -9.46 -1.67
CA VAL A 41 -4.15 -8.03 -1.89
C VAL A 41 -3.47 -7.13 -0.86
N LEU A 42 -3.41 -7.52 0.42
CA LEU A 42 -2.62 -6.80 1.42
C LEU A 42 -1.12 -6.78 1.06
N GLY A 43 -0.60 -7.88 0.53
CA GLY A 43 0.77 -7.97 0.02
C GLY A 43 1.01 -7.07 -1.20
N HIS A 44 0.02 -6.93 -2.09
CA HIS A 44 0.06 -5.97 -3.20
C HIS A 44 0.13 -4.53 -2.68
N ILE A 45 -0.70 -4.17 -1.68
CA ILE A 45 -0.59 -2.88 -0.98
C ILE A 45 0.82 -2.69 -0.41
N ALA A 46 1.34 -3.71 0.27
CA ALA A 46 2.67 -3.67 0.88
C ALA A 46 3.79 -3.43 -0.15
N PHE A 47 3.69 -4.03 -1.34
CA PHE A 47 4.65 -3.81 -2.43
C PHE A 47 4.67 -2.34 -2.86
N TRP A 48 3.49 -1.77 -3.13
CA TRP A 48 3.40 -0.38 -3.59
C TRP A 48 3.72 0.63 -2.48
N ASP A 49 3.36 0.36 -1.23
CA ASP A 49 3.80 1.16 -0.08
C ASP A 49 5.31 1.04 0.14
N GLY A 50 5.91 -0.13 -0.12
CA GLY A 50 7.36 -0.34 -0.09
C GLY A 50 8.08 0.46 -1.17
N ARG A 51 7.52 0.55 -2.38
CA ARG A 51 8.01 1.45 -3.43
C ARG A 51 7.95 2.91 -2.98
N ALA A 52 6.82 3.33 -2.40
CA ALA A 52 6.69 4.69 -1.85
C ALA A 52 7.72 4.95 -0.74
N LEU A 53 7.94 4.00 0.17
CA LEU A 53 8.95 4.10 1.23
C LEU A 53 10.35 4.30 0.64
N TYR A 54 10.72 3.55 -0.39
CA TYR A 54 12.00 3.73 -1.10
C TYR A 54 12.13 5.14 -1.69
N LEU A 55 11.10 5.64 -2.36
CA LEU A 55 11.09 6.97 -2.98
C LEU A 55 11.12 8.10 -1.93
N ALA A 56 10.43 7.92 -0.80
CA ALA A 56 10.48 8.87 0.29
C ALA A 56 11.89 8.93 0.93
N ARG A 57 12.56 7.79 1.11
CA ARG A 57 13.97 7.75 1.57
C ARG A 57 14.91 8.45 0.59
N LYS A 58 14.65 8.36 -0.71
CA LYS A 58 15.41 9.06 -1.75
C LYS A 58 15.30 10.58 -1.56
N LEU A 59 14.07 11.08 -1.39
CA LEU A 59 13.82 12.49 -1.13
C LEU A 59 14.40 12.97 0.21
N GLU A 60 14.35 12.15 1.26
CA GLU A 60 14.97 12.44 2.56
C GLU A 60 16.48 12.69 2.43
N ARG A 61 17.16 12.00 1.51
CA ARG A 61 18.59 12.23 1.19
C ARG A 61 18.84 13.43 0.28
N GLY A 62 17.80 14.16 -0.14
CA GLY A 62 17.90 15.30 -1.06
C GLY A 62 18.10 14.90 -2.52
N GLU A 63 17.85 13.65 -2.89
CA GLU A 63 17.94 13.18 -4.28
C GLU A 63 16.62 13.44 -5.03
N SER A 64 16.69 13.95 -6.26
CA SER A 64 15.51 14.11 -7.13
C SER A 64 15.13 12.82 -7.84
N PHE A 65 13.85 12.68 -8.20
CA PHE A 65 13.39 11.61 -9.08
C PHE A 65 14.00 11.71 -10.49
N THR A 66 14.02 10.58 -11.18
CA THR A 66 14.41 10.38 -12.56
C THR A 66 13.27 9.68 -13.29
N ALA A 67 13.28 9.74 -14.62
CA ALA A 67 12.25 9.11 -15.45
C ALA A 67 12.13 7.59 -15.25
N SER A 68 13.17 6.91 -14.75
CA SER A 68 13.09 5.47 -14.45
C SER A 68 12.27 5.15 -13.21
N GLU A 69 11.96 6.15 -12.38
CA GLU A 69 11.14 5.99 -11.19
C GLU A 69 9.66 6.33 -11.45
N ASP A 70 9.31 6.82 -12.64
CA ASP A 70 7.90 6.97 -13.03
C ASP A 70 7.20 5.61 -13.02
N GLU A 71 5.96 5.59 -12.58
CA GLU A 71 5.14 4.38 -12.68
C GLU A 71 4.87 4.07 -14.17
N PRO A 72 5.16 2.86 -14.65
CA PRO A 72 4.89 2.52 -16.04
C PRO A 72 3.38 2.47 -16.28
N GLY A 73 2.94 2.84 -17.49
CA GLY A 73 1.52 2.79 -17.83
C GLY A 73 0.92 1.37 -17.85
N ASP A 74 1.76 0.34 -17.91
CA ASP A 74 1.38 -1.06 -17.72
C ASP A 74 2.18 -1.64 -16.55
N VAL A 75 1.45 -1.95 -15.48
CA VAL A 75 1.98 -2.52 -14.23
C VAL A 75 1.73 -4.02 -14.10
N ASP A 76 1.09 -4.67 -15.08
CA ASP A 76 0.67 -6.06 -14.97
C ASP A 76 1.87 -6.99 -14.79
N TRP A 77 2.94 -6.77 -15.54
CA TRP A 77 4.16 -7.57 -15.41
C TRP A 77 4.82 -7.43 -14.01
N ILE A 78 4.71 -6.26 -13.38
CA ILE A 78 5.22 -6.02 -12.01
C ILE A 78 4.35 -6.80 -11.01
N ASN A 79 3.03 -6.71 -11.17
CA ASN A 79 2.08 -7.40 -10.30
C ASN A 79 2.17 -8.92 -10.47
N ASP A 80 2.24 -9.43 -11.70
CA ASP A 80 2.35 -10.86 -12.02
C ASP A 80 3.67 -11.47 -11.54
N SER A 81 4.78 -10.73 -11.70
CA SER A 81 6.09 -11.21 -11.25
C SER A 81 6.26 -11.18 -9.72
N SER A 82 5.61 -10.24 -9.03
CA SER A 82 5.63 -10.18 -7.56
C SER A 82 4.64 -11.17 -6.91
N ARG A 83 3.51 -11.47 -7.56
CA ARG A 83 2.46 -12.37 -7.06
C ARG A 83 2.94 -13.71 -6.50
N PRO A 84 3.78 -14.53 -7.18
CA PRO A 84 4.22 -15.80 -6.62
C PRO A 84 5.07 -15.63 -5.35
N LEU A 85 5.85 -14.55 -5.24
CA LEU A 85 6.63 -14.24 -4.05
C LEU A 85 5.71 -13.82 -2.89
N ILE A 86 4.69 -13.01 -3.19
CA ILE A 86 3.69 -12.58 -2.21
C ILE A 86 2.92 -13.79 -1.66
N HIS A 87 2.40 -14.65 -2.54
CA HIS A 87 1.62 -15.84 -2.12
C HIS A 87 2.44 -16.91 -1.39
N ALA A 88 3.78 -16.87 -1.46
CA ALA A 88 4.63 -17.77 -0.69
C ALA A 88 4.68 -17.41 0.80
N ILE A 89 4.28 -16.20 1.20
CA ILE A 89 4.30 -15.73 2.59
C ILE A 89 3.03 -16.21 3.32
N PRO A 90 3.13 -16.77 4.55
CA PRO A 90 1.95 -17.16 5.31
C PRO A 90 0.93 -16.00 5.45
N PRO A 91 -0.39 -16.24 5.26
CA PRO A 91 -1.38 -15.17 5.15
C PRO A 91 -1.37 -14.16 6.31
N ARG A 92 -1.27 -14.64 7.55
CA ARG A 92 -1.17 -13.78 8.74
C ARG A 92 0.07 -12.90 8.72
N ALA A 93 1.23 -13.51 8.46
CA ALA A 93 2.50 -12.80 8.42
C ALA A 93 2.53 -11.75 7.30
N LEU A 94 1.94 -12.05 6.13
CA LEU A 94 1.82 -11.11 5.03
C LEU A 94 0.93 -9.91 5.38
N ALA A 95 -0.21 -10.17 6.02
CA ALA A 95 -1.13 -9.13 6.46
C ALA A 95 -0.51 -8.19 7.50
N GLU A 96 0.23 -8.73 8.47
CA GLU A 96 0.98 -7.96 9.47
C GLU A 96 2.13 -7.17 8.86
N LEU A 97 2.87 -7.79 7.93
CA LEU A 97 3.93 -7.13 7.17
C LEU A 97 3.40 -5.93 6.38
N ALA A 98 2.23 -6.07 5.75
CA ALA A 98 1.61 -5.00 5.00
C ALA A 98 1.28 -3.78 5.89
N VAL A 99 0.75 -4.01 7.10
CA VAL A 99 0.53 -2.95 8.09
C VAL A 99 1.84 -2.28 8.50
N SER A 100 2.88 -3.07 8.80
CA SER A 100 4.18 -2.53 9.22
C SER A 100 4.85 -1.68 8.14
N ILE A 101 4.75 -2.07 6.87
CA ILE A 101 5.27 -1.27 5.76
C ILE A 101 4.45 0.02 5.60
N ALA A 102 3.12 -0.07 5.67
CA ALA A 102 2.24 1.09 5.57
C ALA A 102 2.50 2.12 6.70
N GLU A 103 2.76 1.65 7.92
CA GLU A 103 3.20 2.47 9.06
C GLU A 103 4.49 3.23 8.77
N ALA A 104 5.53 2.50 8.33
CA ALA A 104 6.82 3.10 8.02
C ALA A 104 6.73 4.11 6.85
N THR A 105 5.91 3.81 5.84
CA THR A 105 5.65 4.70 4.71
C THR A 105 4.95 5.97 5.18
N ASP A 106 3.90 5.86 5.99
CA ASP A 106 3.16 7.03 6.49
C ASP A 106 4.04 7.92 7.36
N GLU A 107 4.83 7.32 8.26
CA GLU A 107 5.76 8.05 9.13
C GLU A 107 6.79 8.84 8.30
N LEU A 108 7.45 8.18 7.34
CA LEU A 108 8.48 8.83 6.54
C LEU A 108 7.91 9.89 5.59
N VAL A 109 6.80 9.60 4.90
CA VAL A 109 6.18 10.59 4.00
C VAL A 109 5.71 11.81 4.79
N ALA A 110 5.16 11.62 6.00
CA ALA A 110 4.75 12.73 6.86
C ALA A 110 5.93 13.53 7.44
N SER A 111 7.11 12.93 7.58
CA SER A 111 8.31 13.61 8.11
C SER A 111 9.08 14.42 7.07
N LEU A 112 8.78 14.25 5.77
CA LEU A 112 9.44 15.00 4.71
C LEU A 112 9.30 16.54 4.91
N PRO A 113 10.33 17.33 4.53
CA PRO A 113 10.28 18.78 4.60
C PRO A 113 9.13 19.38 3.79
N ASP A 114 8.55 20.48 4.27
CA ASP A 114 7.44 21.16 3.59
C ASP A 114 7.81 21.63 2.18
N GLU A 115 9.06 22.03 1.94
CA GLU A 115 9.55 22.39 0.60
C GLU A 115 9.54 21.21 -0.39
N VAL A 116 9.84 20.00 0.09
CA VAL A 116 9.80 18.78 -0.71
C VAL A 116 8.35 18.41 -0.97
N LEU A 117 7.51 18.39 0.07
CA LEU A 117 6.09 18.06 -0.03
C LEU A 117 5.33 19.02 -0.95
N ALA A 118 5.71 20.30 -1.01
CA ALA A 118 5.09 21.29 -1.89
C ALA A 118 5.20 20.96 -3.38
N GLY A 119 6.19 20.16 -3.77
CA GLY A 119 6.39 19.70 -5.15
C GLY A 119 5.76 18.35 -5.46
N LEU A 120 4.97 17.77 -4.55
CA LEU A 120 4.41 16.42 -4.68
C LEU A 120 2.88 16.43 -4.73
N ASP A 121 2.35 15.57 -5.58
CA ASP A 121 0.93 15.27 -5.74
C ASP A 121 0.70 13.80 -6.12
N GLU A 122 -0.55 13.43 -6.41
CA GLU A 122 -0.94 12.07 -6.79
C GLU A 122 -0.28 11.56 -8.08
N THR A 123 0.24 12.46 -8.92
CA THR A 123 0.91 12.12 -10.19
C THR A 123 2.42 12.00 -10.03
N SER A 124 2.97 12.45 -8.91
CA SER A 124 4.39 12.35 -8.62
C SER A 124 4.80 10.89 -8.43
N PRO A 125 6.04 10.47 -8.77
CA PRO A 125 6.51 9.09 -8.61
C PRO A 125 6.21 8.48 -7.25
N LEU A 126 6.38 9.26 -6.17
CA LEU A 126 6.08 8.84 -4.80
C LEU A 126 4.57 8.65 -4.54
N ASN A 127 3.73 9.54 -5.09
CA ASN A 127 2.33 9.75 -4.72
C ASN A 127 2.13 9.76 -3.18
N PRO A 128 2.08 10.93 -2.53
CA PRO A 128 1.94 11.01 -1.07
C PRO A 128 0.56 10.56 -0.56
N VAL A 129 -0.44 10.42 -1.45
CA VAL A 129 -1.83 10.03 -1.11
C VAL A 129 -2.00 8.53 -1.23
N ARG A 130 -1.43 7.79 -0.26
CA ARG A 130 -1.54 6.33 -0.17
C ARG A 130 -2.96 5.85 0.10
N ALA A 131 -3.80 6.72 0.68
CA ALA A 131 -5.17 6.41 1.05
C ALA A 131 -6.02 5.88 -0.12
N ASN A 132 -5.88 6.42 -1.33
CA ASN A 132 -6.72 6.00 -2.46
C ASN A 132 -6.45 4.54 -2.82
N HIS A 133 -5.18 4.19 -3.01
CA HIS A 133 -4.74 2.82 -3.33
C HIS A 133 -5.12 1.82 -2.23
N ARG A 134 -4.87 2.17 -0.96
CA ARG A 134 -5.25 1.32 0.18
C ARG A 134 -6.77 1.15 0.26
N GLY A 135 -7.53 2.24 0.13
CA GLY A 135 -8.98 2.25 0.28
C GLY A 135 -9.67 1.37 -0.75
N GLU A 136 -9.27 1.48 -2.02
CA GLU A 136 -9.78 0.65 -3.12
C GLU A 136 -9.63 -0.85 -2.81
N HIS A 137 -8.42 -1.28 -2.44
CA HIS A 137 -8.13 -2.68 -2.16
C HIS A 137 -8.75 -3.19 -0.84
N LEU A 138 -8.89 -2.32 0.17
CA LEU A 138 -9.62 -2.66 1.38
C LEU A 138 -11.11 -2.85 1.10
N ASP A 139 -11.70 -2.07 0.18
CA ASP A 139 -13.08 -2.28 -0.27
C ASP A 139 -13.25 -3.66 -0.92
N GLU A 140 -12.31 -4.09 -1.77
CA GLU A 140 -12.32 -5.42 -2.41
C GLU A 140 -12.29 -6.55 -1.38
N ILE A 141 -11.36 -6.49 -0.41
CA ILE A 141 -11.23 -7.48 0.66
C ILE A 141 -12.52 -7.54 1.49
N GLU A 142 -13.03 -6.39 1.90
CA GLU A 142 -14.23 -6.31 2.73
C GLU A 142 -15.49 -6.76 1.98
N ALA A 143 -15.59 -6.53 0.67
CA ALA A 143 -16.69 -7.03 -0.14
C ALA A 143 -16.69 -8.57 -0.22
N ALA A 144 -15.51 -9.17 -0.38
CA ALA A 144 -15.37 -10.62 -0.52
C ALA A 144 -15.63 -11.39 0.79
N VAL A 145 -15.40 -10.78 1.94
CA VAL A 145 -15.59 -11.42 3.27
C VAL A 145 -16.95 -11.13 3.90
N ARG A 146 -17.85 -10.39 3.24
CA ARG A 146 -19.21 -10.18 3.75
C ARG A 146 -20.00 -11.50 3.70
N PRO A 147 -20.78 -11.82 4.74
CA PRO A 147 -21.71 -12.95 4.68
C PRO A 147 -22.65 -12.76 3.49
N ARG A 148 -22.74 -13.76 2.61
CA ARG A 148 -23.80 -13.81 1.61
C ARG A 148 -25.11 -14.05 2.37
N ILE A 149 -25.95 -13.02 2.44
CA ILE A 149 -27.33 -13.11 2.94
C ILE A 149 -28.16 -13.91 1.94
#